data_AF-A0A1V5W8T6-F1
#
_entry.id   AF-A0A1V5W8T6-F1
#
_cell.length_a   1.000
_cell.length_b   1.000
_cell.length_c   1.000
_cell.angle_alpha   90.00
_cell.angle_beta   90.00
_cell.angle_gamma   90.00
#
_symmetry.space_group_name_H-M   'P 1'
#
loop_
_entity.id
_entity.type
_entity.pdbx_description
1 polymer ?
#
loop_
_entity_poly.entity_id
_entity_poly.type
_entity_poly.pdbx_seq_one_letter_code
_entity_poly.pdbx_strand_id
1 'polypeptide(L)'
;MKQIIVIVSLLFTICVQGATIQSAASGNWSQTTTWVGGVVPSQTDDIEIVSGHAITIDALAQVNNILITSGSIAIGSYTLQIFGSISGPQSNNVSSTASSTLIIDDNGSASTFTFPSNISKLKKLVMNRAEGAITNQSLDLDDSVPADSIVLELTDGILYMNNGSIFYMNSQAIKRDIPCSDASHINGPVQRDVKKNSGMHVFPVGDNGLCRPMAIEAQNGTNNINQAQFIYATPPNHLNVDVNNVNST
;
A
#
# COMPACT_ATOMS: atom_id res chain seq x y z
N MET A 1 4.68 -69.11 3.51
CA MET A 1 4.18 -67.95 4.28
C MET A 1 4.63 -66.69 3.54
N LYS A 2 3.69 -65.94 2.97
CA LYS A 2 3.98 -64.75 2.14
C LYS A 2 4.33 -63.57 3.05
N GLN A 3 5.51 -62.98 2.88
CA GLN A 3 5.91 -61.75 3.55
C GLN A 3 5.15 -60.57 2.91
N ILE A 4 4.33 -59.90 3.70
CA ILE A 4 3.65 -58.66 3.32
C ILE A 4 4.61 -57.53 3.69
N ILE A 5 5.22 -56.90 2.68
CA ILE A 5 6.01 -55.68 2.86
C ILE A 5 5.01 -54.53 2.93
N VAL A 6 4.84 -53.96 4.11
CA VAL A 6 4.08 -52.72 4.31
C VAL A 6 5.02 -51.55 4.00
N ILE A 7 4.86 -50.93 2.84
CA ILE A 7 5.54 -49.68 2.49
C ILE A 7 4.76 -48.55 3.16
N VAL A 8 5.25 -48.06 4.29
CA VAL A 8 4.75 -46.82 4.91
C VAL A 8 5.28 -45.66 4.11
N SER A 9 4.45 -45.09 3.23
CA SER A 9 4.75 -43.85 2.51
C SER A 9 4.66 -42.67 3.48
N LEU A 10 5.82 -42.26 4.01
CA LEU A 10 5.97 -41.03 4.78
C LEU A 10 5.80 -39.83 3.84
N LEU A 11 4.59 -39.25 3.76
CA LEU A 11 4.40 -37.93 3.15
C LEU A 11 5.12 -36.89 4.02
N PHE A 12 6.38 -36.61 3.67
CA PHE A 12 7.06 -35.41 4.15
C PHE A 12 6.40 -34.23 3.44
N THR A 13 5.58 -33.45 4.16
CA THR A 13 5.18 -32.12 3.70
C THR A 13 6.46 -31.28 3.68
N ILE A 14 7.11 -31.20 2.52
CA ILE A 14 8.23 -30.30 2.30
C ILE A 14 7.62 -28.89 2.36
N CYS A 15 7.81 -28.21 3.49
CA CYS A 15 7.58 -26.78 3.55
C CYS A 15 8.65 -26.15 2.65
N VAL A 16 8.27 -25.63 1.50
CA VAL A 16 9.16 -24.86 0.64
C VAL A 16 9.42 -23.53 1.35
N GLN A 17 10.50 -23.47 2.12
CA GLN A 17 10.95 -22.22 2.73
C GLN A 17 11.72 -21.42 1.68
N GLY A 18 11.38 -20.15 1.50
CA GLY A 18 12.11 -19.27 0.60
C GLY A 18 13.55 -19.04 1.05
N ALA A 19 14.42 -18.71 0.11
CA ALA A 19 15.82 -18.44 0.39
C ALA A 19 16.01 -17.02 0.93
N THR A 20 17.10 -16.79 1.67
CA THR A 20 17.60 -15.43 1.92
C THR A 20 18.69 -15.12 0.88
N ILE A 21 18.44 -14.14 0.01
CA ILE A 21 19.32 -13.79 -1.11
C ILE A 21 19.91 -12.40 -0.90
N GLN A 22 21.24 -12.31 -0.91
CA GLN A 22 21.93 -11.03 -0.86
C GLN A 22 22.14 -10.46 -2.26
N SER A 23 22.11 -9.12 -2.38
CA SER A 23 22.64 -8.47 -3.57
C SER A 23 24.15 -8.74 -3.70
N ALA A 24 24.60 -9.27 -4.84
CA ALA A 24 26.01 -9.51 -5.16
C ALA A 24 26.72 -8.26 -5.71
N ALA A 25 25.96 -7.37 -6.37
CA ALA A 25 26.44 -6.10 -6.91
C ALA A 25 25.27 -5.14 -7.13
N SER A 26 25.56 -3.87 -7.39
CA SER A 26 24.57 -2.95 -7.95
C SER A 26 24.11 -3.42 -9.33
N GLY A 27 22.85 -3.18 -9.67
CA GLY A 27 22.33 -3.52 -10.99
C GLY A 27 20.81 -3.63 -11.03
N ASN A 28 20.33 -4.17 -12.13
CA ASN A 28 18.92 -4.38 -12.38
C ASN A 28 18.40 -5.60 -11.63
N TRP A 29 17.19 -5.51 -11.08
CA TRP A 29 16.53 -6.62 -10.39
C TRP A 29 16.46 -7.89 -11.25
N SER A 30 16.14 -7.76 -12.53
CA SER A 30 15.97 -8.88 -13.46
C SER A 30 17.27 -9.64 -13.78
N GLN A 31 18.43 -9.11 -13.42
CA GLN A 31 19.72 -9.69 -13.79
C GLN A 31 20.19 -10.69 -12.73
N THR A 32 20.46 -11.93 -13.14
CA THR A 32 20.94 -12.98 -12.23
C THR A 32 22.25 -12.61 -11.55
N THR A 33 23.12 -11.85 -12.22
CA THR A 33 24.41 -11.38 -11.68
C THR A 33 24.27 -10.35 -10.55
N THR A 34 23.10 -9.74 -10.38
CA THR A 34 22.82 -8.82 -9.28
C THR A 34 22.64 -9.55 -7.95
N TRP A 35 22.39 -10.85 -7.98
CA TRP A 35 22.01 -11.64 -6.82
C TRP A 35 23.03 -12.75 -6.54
N VAL A 36 23.38 -12.91 -5.27
CA VAL A 36 24.24 -14.01 -4.83
C VAL A 36 23.59 -15.34 -5.21
N GLY A 37 24.37 -16.24 -5.80
CA GLY A 37 23.87 -17.52 -6.30
C GLY A 37 23.32 -17.49 -7.73
N GLY A 38 23.24 -16.32 -8.38
CA GLY A 38 22.82 -16.24 -9.78
C GLY A 38 21.32 -16.47 -9.99
N VAL A 39 20.50 -16.20 -8.98
CA VAL A 39 19.05 -16.43 -8.99
C VAL A 39 18.33 -15.13 -8.66
N VAL A 40 17.37 -14.73 -9.51
CA VAL A 40 16.52 -13.56 -9.25
C VAL A 40 15.50 -13.91 -8.15
N PRO A 41 15.35 -13.08 -7.10
CA PRO A 41 14.39 -13.32 -6.03
C PRO A 41 12.95 -13.42 -6.52
N SER A 42 12.18 -14.26 -5.85
CA SER A 42 10.76 -14.50 -6.07
C SER A 42 9.93 -14.15 -4.82
N GLN A 43 8.61 -14.28 -4.92
CA GLN A 43 7.65 -13.95 -3.85
C GLN A 43 7.89 -14.64 -2.50
N THR A 44 8.56 -15.78 -2.46
CA THR A 44 8.86 -16.50 -1.21
C THR A 44 10.20 -16.11 -0.60
N ASP A 45 11.09 -15.50 -1.38
CA ASP A 45 12.46 -15.22 -0.97
C ASP A 45 12.54 -13.94 -0.16
N ASP A 46 13.36 -13.96 0.88
CA ASP A 46 13.80 -12.77 1.58
C ASP A 46 15.06 -12.23 0.92
N ILE A 47 15.24 -10.92 0.91
CA ILE A 47 16.46 -10.30 0.39
C ILE A 47 17.12 -9.39 1.39
N GLU A 48 18.45 -9.30 1.29
CA GLU A 48 19.23 -8.23 1.88
C GLU A 48 19.92 -7.42 0.78
N ILE A 49 19.64 -6.11 0.76
CA ILE A 49 20.42 -5.19 -0.06
C ILE A 49 21.64 -4.74 0.75
N VAL A 50 22.78 -5.32 0.37
CA VAL A 50 24.07 -5.16 1.03
C VAL A 50 24.56 -3.72 0.87
N SER A 51 25.35 -3.27 1.85
CA SER A 51 25.93 -1.92 1.89
C SER A 51 26.59 -1.52 0.57
N GLY A 52 26.23 -0.33 0.06
CA GLY A 52 26.81 0.24 -1.16
C GLY A 52 26.22 -0.29 -2.47
N HIS A 53 25.33 -1.28 -2.44
CA HIS A 53 24.63 -1.74 -3.63
C HIS A 53 23.37 -0.93 -3.91
N ALA A 54 23.17 -0.58 -5.19
CA ALA A 54 21.99 0.09 -5.69
C ALA A 54 21.24 -0.84 -6.65
N ILE A 55 20.00 -1.18 -6.31
CA ILE A 55 19.14 -2.03 -7.12
C ILE A 55 18.12 -1.18 -7.87
N THR A 56 18.00 -1.40 -9.17
CA THR A 56 16.99 -0.76 -10.01
C THR A 56 15.95 -1.80 -10.38
N ILE A 57 14.68 -1.53 -10.08
CA ILE A 57 13.58 -2.37 -10.60
C ILE A 57 13.41 -2.06 -12.09
N ASP A 58 13.50 -3.08 -12.93
CA ASP A 58 13.41 -2.99 -14.39
C ASP A 58 12.39 -3.96 -15.01
N ALA A 59 11.66 -4.69 -14.16
CA ALA A 59 10.57 -5.60 -14.50
C ALA A 59 9.63 -5.71 -13.28
N LEU A 60 8.63 -6.62 -13.32
CA LEU A 60 7.91 -6.99 -12.10
C LEU A 60 8.90 -7.63 -11.11
N ALA A 61 9.07 -7.00 -9.95
CA ALA A 61 9.86 -7.52 -8.84
C ALA A 61 8.93 -8.03 -7.74
N GLN A 62 9.11 -9.29 -7.35
CA GLN A 62 8.34 -9.92 -6.27
C GLN A 62 9.29 -10.41 -5.20
N VAL A 63 8.94 -10.19 -3.93
CA VAL A 63 9.79 -10.55 -2.80
C VAL A 63 8.95 -10.72 -1.53
N ASN A 64 9.41 -11.59 -0.64
CA ASN A 64 8.83 -11.70 0.70
C ASN A 64 9.29 -10.51 1.57
N ASN A 65 10.45 -10.59 2.23
CA ASN A 65 11.00 -9.47 3.01
C ASN A 65 12.17 -8.78 2.30
N ILE A 66 12.31 -7.48 2.56
CA ILE A 66 13.46 -6.68 2.16
C ILE A 66 14.15 -6.15 3.42
N LEU A 67 15.42 -6.49 3.60
CA LEU A 67 16.31 -5.87 4.58
C LEU A 67 17.24 -4.88 3.87
N ILE A 68 17.19 -3.60 4.24
CA ILE A 68 18.11 -2.58 3.74
C ILE A 68 19.14 -2.24 4.83
N THR A 69 20.32 -2.86 4.75
CA THR A 69 21.42 -2.62 5.70
C THR A 69 22.10 -1.28 5.40
N SER A 70 22.49 -1.03 4.15
CA SER A 70 22.96 0.28 3.67
C SER A 70 23.00 0.40 2.14
N GLY A 71 22.14 -0.36 1.45
CA GLY A 71 21.94 -0.22 0.00
C GLY A 71 20.74 0.65 -0.32
N SER A 72 20.24 0.54 -1.56
CA SER A 72 19.03 1.23 -2.02
C SER A 72 18.27 0.44 -3.06
N ILE A 73 16.98 0.76 -3.20
CA ILE A 73 16.11 0.26 -4.26
C ILE A 73 15.43 1.46 -4.93
N ALA A 74 15.48 1.53 -6.25
CA ALA A 74 14.71 2.47 -7.06
C ALA A 74 13.61 1.72 -7.81
N ILE A 75 12.33 2.00 -7.49
CA ILE A 75 11.18 1.32 -8.13
C ILE A 75 10.97 1.84 -9.57
N GLY A 76 11.24 3.12 -9.82
CA GLY A 76 11.10 3.72 -11.14
C GLY A 76 9.67 3.62 -11.69
N SER A 77 9.52 3.25 -12.97
CA SER A 77 8.22 3.09 -13.63
C SER A 77 7.63 1.68 -13.51
N TYR A 78 8.21 0.82 -12.68
CA TYR A 78 7.89 -0.60 -12.61
C TYR A 78 7.07 -0.94 -11.37
N THR A 79 6.83 -2.24 -11.17
CA THR A 79 6.05 -2.77 -10.06
C THR A 79 6.96 -3.48 -9.07
N LEU A 80 6.86 -3.10 -7.81
CA LEU A 80 7.41 -3.85 -6.68
C LEU A 80 6.24 -4.45 -5.89
N GLN A 81 6.23 -5.78 -5.75
CA GLN A 81 5.26 -6.53 -4.95
C GLN A 81 5.95 -7.13 -3.73
N ILE A 82 5.40 -6.86 -2.55
CA ILE A 82 5.99 -7.24 -1.27
C ILE A 82 4.96 -8.01 -0.46
N PHE A 83 5.31 -9.25 -0.08
CA PHE A 83 4.46 -10.12 0.74
C PHE A 83 4.79 -9.98 2.24
N GLY A 84 6.03 -9.63 2.56
CA GLY A 84 6.55 -9.37 3.90
C GLY A 84 6.71 -7.88 4.16
N SER A 85 7.86 -7.46 4.68
CA SER A 85 8.13 -6.08 5.12
C SER A 85 9.38 -5.48 4.47
N ILE A 86 9.51 -4.15 4.52
CA ILE A 86 10.77 -3.44 4.31
C ILE A 86 11.32 -3.06 5.68
N SER A 87 12.54 -3.47 5.98
CA SER A 87 13.17 -3.29 7.28
C SER A 87 14.64 -2.90 7.15
N GLY A 88 15.32 -2.77 8.29
CA GLY A 88 16.73 -2.38 8.37
C GLY A 88 16.93 -0.88 8.65
N PRO A 89 18.16 -0.50 9.04
CA PRO A 89 18.48 0.88 9.45
C PRO A 89 18.33 1.90 8.33
N GLN A 90 18.29 1.44 7.07
CA GLN A 90 18.17 2.26 5.88
C GLN A 90 16.91 1.90 5.07
N SER A 91 15.85 1.43 5.73
CA SER A 91 14.56 1.10 5.06
C SER A 91 14.02 2.24 4.20
N ASN A 92 14.30 3.50 4.57
CA ASN A 92 13.96 4.69 3.79
C ASN A 92 14.73 4.83 2.47
N ASN A 93 15.73 4.01 2.16
CA ASN A 93 16.43 4.04 0.87
C ASN A 93 15.70 3.27 -0.25
N VAL A 94 14.42 2.96 -0.05
CA VAL A 94 13.50 2.55 -1.11
C VAL A 94 12.79 3.80 -1.63
N SER A 95 13.01 4.12 -2.91
CA SER A 95 12.47 5.31 -3.55
C SER A 95 11.42 4.96 -4.61
N SER A 96 10.36 5.77 -4.65
CA SER A 96 9.28 5.68 -5.64
C SER A 96 9.13 6.98 -6.42
N THR A 97 8.37 6.92 -7.51
CA THR A 97 8.02 8.06 -8.36
C THR A 97 6.52 8.02 -8.65
N ALA A 98 5.99 9.09 -9.26
CA ALA A 98 4.62 9.11 -9.78
C ALA A 98 4.33 8.02 -10.83
N SER A 99 5.36 7.32 -11.34
CA SER A 99 5.22 6.19 -12.28
C SER A 99 5.30 4.82 -11.59
N SER A 100 5.64 4.75 -10.31
CA SER A 100 5.85 3.50 -9.58
C SER A 100 4.52 2.82 -9.22
N THR A 101 4.47 1.49 -9.33
CA THR A 101 3.38 0.70 -8.74
C THR A 101 3.91 -0.05 -7.53
N LEU A 102 3.23 0.07 -6.40
CA LEU A 102 3.50 -0.71 -5.20
C LEU A 102 2.32 -1.65 -4.95
N ILE A 103 2.62 -2.93 -4.78
CA ILE A 103 1.67 -3.95 -4.36
C ILE A 103 2.10 -4.44 -2.98
N ILE A 104 1.25 -4.24 -1.99
CA ILE A 104 1.40 -4.78 -0.64
C ILE A 104 0.43 -5.95 -0.54
N ASP A 105 0.98 -7.15 -0.48
CA ASP A 105 0.20 -8.39 -0.47
C ASP A 105 0.38 -9.11 0.86
N ASP A 106 -0.36 -10.20 1.02
CA ASP A 106 -0.31 -11.10 2.17
C ASP A 106 0.15 -12.49 1.75
N ASN A 107 0.96 -13.12 2.61
CA ASN A 107 1.29 -14.54 2.51
C ASN A 107 0.43 -15.41 3.45
N GLY A 108 -0.65 -14.83 4.00
CA GLY A 108 -1.57 -15.44 4.97
C GLY A 108 -1.19 -15.19 6.43
N SER A 109 -0.10 -14.48 6.69
CA SER A 109 0.44 -14.23 8.03
C SER A 109 1.25 -12.94 8.14
N ALA A 110 1.16 -12.06 7.14
CA ALA A 110 2.03 -10.91 7.05
C ALA A 110 1.62 -9.82 8.06
N SER A 111 2.55 -9.37 8.90
CA SER A 111 2.31 -8.27 9.86
C SER A 111 2.00 -6.95 9.15
N THR A 112 1.50 -5.93 9.85
CA THR A 112 1.26 -4.59 9.28
C THR A 112 2.46 -4.07 8.48
N PHE A 113 2.21 -3.58 7.26
CA PHE A 113 3.25 -2.97 6.43
C PHE A 113 3.52 -1.53 6.86
N THR A 114 4.77 -1.18 7.15
CA THR A 114 5.15 0.22 7.42
C THR A 114 5.78 0.83 6.17
N PHE A 115 5.20 1.91 5.66
CA PHE A 115 5.77 2.61 4.51
C PHE A 115 7.11 3.26 4.87
N PRO A 116 8.17 3.02 4.07
CA PRO A 116 9.36 3.85 4.11
C PRO A 116 9.04 5.30 3.70
N SER A 117 9.69 6.27 4.33
CA SER A 117 9.37 7.70 4.14
C SER A 117 9.58 8.21 2.71
N ASN A 118 10.46 7.57 1.94
CA ASN A 118 10.75 7.95 0.55
C ASN A 118 9.83 7.26 -0.46
N ILE A 119 8.88 6.45 0.00
CA ILE A 119 7.71 6.05 -0.78
C ILE A 119 6.60 7.05 -0.48
N SER A 120 6.59 8.16 -1.22
CA SER A 120 5.63 9.26 -1.06
C SER A 120 4.81 9.55 -2.31
N LYS A 121 5.24 9.05 -3.47
CA LYS A 121 4.53 9.18 -4.76
C LYS A 121 4.38 7.84 -5.43
N LEU A 122 3.20 7.54 -5.95
CA LEU A 122 2.90 6.30 -6.66
C LEU A 122 1.97 6.58 -7.84
N LYS A 123 2.10 5.79 -8.90
CA LYS A 123 1.06 5.69 -9.93
C LYS A 123 -0.14 4.91 -9.41
N LYS A 124 0.15 3.83 -8.68
CA LYS A 124 -0.84 2.89 -8.20
C LYS A 124 -0.39 2.24 -6.89
N LEU A 125 -1.32 2.12 -5.95
CA LEU A 125 -1.21 1.31 -4.76
C LEU A 125 -2.25 0.19 -4.81
N VAL A 126 -1.80 -1.05 -4.69
CA VAL A 126 -2.66 -2.21 -4.48
C VAL A 126 -2.37 -2.74 -3.08
N MET A 127 -3.41 -2.94 -2.27
CA MET A 127 -3.30 -3.47 -0.92
C MET A 127 -4.24 -4.65 -0.74
N ASN A 128 -3.67 -5.78 -0.37
CA ASN A 128 -4.36 -7.00 -0.02
C ASN A 128 -3.64 -7.61 1.19
N ARG A 129 -3.81 -7.00 2.37
CA ARG A 129 -3.10 -7.40 3.58
C ARG A 129 -3.96 -7.19 4.80
N ALA A 130 -4.37 -8.27 5.46
CA ALA A 130 -5.33 -8.21 6.56
C ALA A 130 -4.89 -7.27 7.70
N GLU A 131 -3.60 -7.30 8.04
CA GLU A 131 -3.00 -6.44 9.07
C GLU A 131 -2.79 -4.97 8.62
N GLY A 132 -3.17 -4.65 7.39
CA GLY A 132 -3.15 -3.31 6.81
C GLY A 132 -1.75 -2.72 6.62
N ALA A 133 -1.70 -1.40 6.54
CA ALA A 133 -0.48 -0.65 6.41
C ALA A 133 -0.53 0.70 7.14
N ILE A 134 0.62 1.22 7.53
CA ILE A 134 0.77 2.51 8.20
C ILE A 134 1.74 3.38 7.41
N THR A 135 1.37 4.64 7.20
CA THR A 135 2.27 5.68 6.67
C THR A 135 2.33 6.87 7.63
N ASN A 136 3.51 7.48 7.76
CA ASN A 136 3.72 8.72 8.53
C ASN A 136 3.98 9.93 7.63
N GLN A 137 3.90 9.72 6.31
CA GLN A 137 4.02 10.73 5.27
C GLN A 137 2.79 10.69 4.37
N SER A 138 2.50 11.82 3.72
CA SER A 138 1.46 11.85 2.70
C SER A 138 1.83 10.92 1.54
N LEU A 139 0.81 10.27 0.97
CA LEU A 139 0.94 9.44 -0.22
C LEU A 139 0.21 10.14 -1.36
N ASP A 140 0.94 10.42 -2.42
CA ASP A 140 0.48 11.14 -3.60
C ASP A 140 0.31 10.18 -4.78
N LEU A 141 -0.93 10.05 -5.25
CA LEU A 141 -1.31 9.22 -6.39
C LEU A 141 -1.95 10.06 -7.52
N ASP A 142 -1.58 11.34 -7.67
CA ASP A 142 -2.25 12.24 -8.62
C ASP A 142 -1.38 12.75 -9.80
N ASP A 143 -0.05 12.75 -9.68
CA ASP A 143 0.86 13.37 -10.65
C ASP A 143 0.90 12.75 -12.07
N SER A 144 0.68 11.44 -12.22
CA SER A 144 0.89 10.72 -13.49
C SER A 144 -0.20 9.68 -13.76
N VAL A 145 -1.44 10.08 -13.54
CA VAL A 145 -2.61 9.22 -13.65
C VAL A 145 -3.11 9.15 -15.10
N PRO A 146 -3.12 7.97 -15.74
CA PRO A 146 -3.78 7.80 -17.04
C PRO A 146 -5.30 7.99 -16.93
N ALA A 147 -5.97 8.36 -18.04
CA ALA A 147 -7.41 8.57 -18.06
C ALA A 147 -8.21 7.37 -17.46
N ASP A 148 -9.23 7.68 -16.66
CA ASP A 148 -10.13 6.75 -15.97
C ASP A 148 -9.44 5.62 -15.17
N SER A 149 -8.25 5.90 -14.61
CA SER A 149 -7.45 4.90 -13.92
C SER A 149 -7.90 4.67 -12.48
N ILE A 150 -7.81 3.41 -12.06
CA ILE A 150 -7.88 3.02 -10.66
C ILE A 150 -6.45 3.12 -10.10
N VAL A 151 -6.21 4.15 -9.29
CA VAL A 151 -4.91 4.37 -8.64
C VAL A 151 -4.82 3.65 -7.29
N LEU A 152 -5.96 3.34 -6.68
CA LEU A 152 -6.04 2.65 -5.39
C LEU A 152 -6.95 1.45 -5.50
N GLU A 153 -6.40 0.27 -5.21
CA GLU A 153 -7.14 -0.98 -5.09
C GLU A 153 -6.96 -1.51 -3.66
N LEU A 154 -8.03 -1.44 -2.87
CA LEU A 154 -8.08 -1.99 -1.51
C LEU A 154 -8.90 -3.27 -1.54
N THR A 155 -8.27 -4.41 -1.28
CA THR A 155 -8.93 -5.72 -1.22
C THR A 155 -9.14 -6.14 0.23
N ASP A 156 -8.10 -6.01 1.05
CA ASP A 156 -8.11 -6.32 2.47
C ASP A 156 -7.07 -5.45 3.18
N GLY A 157 -7.35 -5.05 4.42
CA GLY A 157 -6.49 -4.19 5.23
C GLY A 157 -6.89 -2.73 5.30
N ILE A 158 -6.55 -2.11 6.42
CA ILE A 158 -6.75 -0.68 6.66
C ILE A 158 -5.44 0.06 6.39
N LEU A 159 -5.49 1.13 5.58
CA LEU A 159 -4.38 2.07 5.42
C LEU A 159 -4.52 3.21 6.45
N TYR A 160 -3.62 3.25 7.42
CA TYR A 160 -3.58 4.30 8.44
C TYR A 160 -2.69 5.47 8.01
N MET A 161 -3.29 6.66 7.92
CA MET A 161 -2.60 7.92 7.64
C MET A 161 -2.25 8.61 8.96
N ASN A 162 -1.04 8.39 9.45
CA ASN A 162 -0.59 8.93 10.74
C ASN A 162 0.10 10.29 10.58
N ASN A 163 0.38 10.96 11.70
CA ASN A 163 1.17 12.20 11.76
C ASN A 163 0.62 13.34 10.86
N GLY A 164 -0.69 13.42 10.72
CA GLY A 164 -1.34 14.42 9.86
C GLY A 164 -1.09 14.23 8.36
N SER A 165 -0.63 13.04 7.94
CA SER A 165 -0.48 12.69 6.52
C SER A 165 -1.83 12.65 5.80
N ILE A 166 -1.78 12.91 4.50
CA ILE A 166 -2.97 12.96 3.62
C ILE A 166 -2.75 12.00 2.46
N PHE A 167 -3.80 11.29 2.07
CA PHE A 167 -3.82 10.48 0.85
C PHE A 167 -4.36 11.33 -0.31
N TYR A 168 -3.51 11.70 -1.26
CA TYR A 168 -3.87 12.57 -2.37
C TYR A 168 -4.34 11.79 -3.60
N MET A 169 -5.53 12.13 -4.08
CA MET A 169 -6.15 11.63 -5.30
C MET A 169 -6.76 12.80 -6.09
N ASN A 170 -5.97 13.84 -6.35
CA ASN A 170 -6.48 15.07 -6.96
C ASN A 170 -6.62 15.01 -8.49
N SER A 171 -6.13 13.97 -9.16
CA SER A 171 -6.25 13.92 -10.62
C SER A 171 -7.69 13.62 -11.03
N GLN A 172 -8.22 14.44 -11.94
CA GLN A 172 -9.55 14.26 -12.54
C GLN A 172 -9.67 13.00 -13.39
N ALA A 173 -8.52 12.38 -13.73
CA ALA A 173 -8.46 11.09 -14.42
C ALA A 173 -8.67 9.88 -13.49
N ILE A 174 -8.67 10.07 -12.17
CA ILE A 174 -8.90 8.98 -11.22
C ILE A 174 -10.37 8.57 -11.25
N LYS A 175 -10.63 7.26 -11.24
CA LYS A 175 -11.98 6.71 -11.16
C LYS A 175 -12.74 7.29 -9.97
N ARG A 176 -13.98 7.75 -10.22
CA ARG A 176 -14.81 8.43 -9.20
C ARG A 176 -15.22 7.53 -8.04
N ASP A 177 -15.44 6.25 -8.32
CA ASP A 177 -15.86 5.27 -7.35
C ASP A 177 -14.67 4.38 -6.97
N ILE A 178 -14.25 4.49 -5.71
CA ILE A 178 -13.27 3.62 -5.07
C ILE A 178 -14.00 2.94 -3.92
N PRO A 179 -14.29 1.63 -4.03
CA PRO A 179 -15.04 0.91 -3.02
C PRO A 179 -14.22 0.77 -1.73
N CYS A 180 -14.93 0.60 -0.62
CA CYS A 180 -14.34 0.25 0.66
C CYS A 180 -15.25 -0.76 1.39
N SER A 181 -14.71 -1.37 2.44
CA SER A 181 -15.44 -2.21 3.38
C SER A 181 -14.90 -2.00 4.80
N ASP A 182 -15.59 -2.54 5.80
CA ASP A 182 -15.11 -2.50 7.20
C ASP A 182 -13.71 -3.14 7.35
N ALA A 183 -13.36 -4.10 6.49
CA ALA A 183 -12.04 -4.71 6.43
C ALA A 183 -11.02 -3.92 5.56
N SER A 184 -11.49 -2.98 4.73
CA SER A 184 -10.70 -2.41 3.63
C SER A 184 -11.05 -0.94 3.38
N HIS A 185 -10.33 -0.02 4.04
CA HIS A 185 -10.56 1.44 3.94
C HIS A 185 -9.31 2.24 4.33
N ILE A 186 -9.35 3.55 4.10
CA ILE A 186 -8.35 4.50 4.60
C ILE A 186 -8.81 5.05 5.94
N ASN A 187 -8.01 4.84 6.99
CA ASN A 187 -8.16 5.53 8.26
C ASN A 187 -7.30 6.79 8.26
N GLY A 188 -7.94 7.92 7.98
CA GLY A 188 -7.31 9.24 7.95
C GLY A 188 -7.78 10.10 6.78
N PRO A 189 -7.16 11.29 6.59
CA PRO A 189 -7.57 12.22 5.56
C PRO A 189 -7.30 11.74 4.13
N VAL A 190 -8.33 11.84 3.29
CA VAL A 190 -8.25 11.61 1.84
C VAL A 190 -8.65 12.88 1.11
N GLN A 191 -7.86 13.32 0.14
CA GLN A 191 -8.11 14.53 -0.64
C GLN A 191 -8.38 14.21 -2.12
N ARG A 192 -9.37 14.89 -2.71
CA ARG A 192 -9.66 14.85 -4.15
C ARG A 192 -9.94 16.24 -4.69
N ASP A 193 -9.61 16.45 -5.97
CA ASP A 193 -10.15 17.56 -6.77
C ASP A 193 -11.45 17.09 -7.43
N VAL A 194 -12.57 17.72 -7.06
CA VAL A 194 -13.89 17.42 -7.58
C VAL A 194 -14.27 18.50 -8.60
N LYS A 195 -14.18 18.14 -9.88
CA LYS A 195 -14.63 18.99 -10.99
C LYS A 195 -16.14 19.22 -10.89
N LYS A 196 -16.56 20.45 -11.19
CA LYS A 196 -17.98 20.80 -11.28
C LYS A 196 -18.75 19.86 -12.22
N ASN A 197 -19.96 19.46 -11.81
CA ASN A 197 -20.89 18.64 -12.58
C ASN A 197 -20.24 17.36 -13.14
N SER A 198 -19.30 16.76 -12.38
CA SER A 198 -18.62 15.52 -12.77
C SER A 198 -19.20 14.28 -12.09
N GLY A 199 -20.33 14.41 -11.40
CA GLY A 199 -20.96 13.36 -10.61
C GLY A 199 -20.35 13.23 -9.21
N MET A 200 -20.81 12.21 -8.49
CA MET A 200 -20.34 11.91 -7.13
C MET A 200 -18.95 11.27 -7.16
N HIS A 201 -18.02 11.81 -6.38
CA HIS A 201 -16.69 11.25 -6.12
C HIS A 201 -16.65 10.66 -4.73
N VAL A 202 -16.32 9.37 -4.65
CA VAL A 202 -16.29 8.59 -3.41
C VAL A 202 -14.92 8.65 -2.77
N PHE A 203 -14.92 8.87 -1.46
CA PHE A 203 -13.77 8.84 -0.57
C PHE A 203 -13.88 7.55 0.27
N PRO A 204 -12.94 6.60 0.15
CA PRO A 204 -12.98 5.30 0.84
C PRO A 204 -12.50 5.42 2.29
N VAL A 205 -13.12 6.30 3.08
CA VAL A 205 -12.70 6.64 4.44
C VAL A 205 -13.41 5.78 5.49
N GLY A 206 -12.72 5.51 6.59
CA GLY A 206 -13.27 4.80 7.75
C GLY A 206 -12.44 5.05 9.01
N ASP A 207 -12.90 4.51 10.13
CA ASP A 207 -12.24 4.61 11.43
C ASP A 207 -12.81 3.56 12.38
N ASN A 208 -12.01 3.12 13.36
CA ASN A 208 -12.36 2.08 14.32
C ASN A 208 -12.95 0.80 13.67
N GLY A 209 -12.37 0.38 12.54
CA GLY A 209 -12.80 -0.81 11.81
C GLY A 209 -14.11 -0.66 11.05
N LEU A 210 -14.61 0.56 10.87
CA LEU A 210 -15.85 0.84 10.16
C LEU A 210 -15.58 1.68 8.91
N CYS A 211 -15.91 1.18 7.72
CA CYS A 211 -15.91 2.05 6.54
C CYS A 211 -17.19 2.88 6.50
N ARG A 212 -17.03 4.19 6.28
CA ARG A 212 -18.12 5.14 6.06
C ARG A 212 -17.76 5.97 4.83
N PRO A 213 -17.96 5.43 3.61
CA PRO A 213 -17.59 6.15 2.41
C PRO A 213 -18.36 7.46 2.33
N MET A 214 -17.65 8.54 2.03
CA MET A 214 -18.24 9.86 1.79
C MET A 214 -18.24 10.12 0.30
N ALA A 215 -19.32 10.67 -0.25
CA ALA A 215 -19.37 11.03 -1.65
C ALA A 215 -19.70 12.51 -1.80
N ILE A 216 -18.94 13.22 -2.64
CA ILE A 216 -19.11 14.66 -2.88
C ILE A 216 -19.28 14.90 -4.38
N GLU A 217 -20.23 15.75 -4.74
CA GLU A 217 -20.32 16.37 -6.07
C GLU A 217 -20.25 17.89 -5.92
N ALA A 218 -19.40 18.50 -6.74
CA ALA A 218 -19.34 19.96 -6.83
C ALA A 218 -20.38 20.48 -7.84
N GLN A 219 -21.30 21.34 -7.38
CA GLN A 219 -22.29 22.01 -8.23
C GLN A 219 -21.79 23.34 -8.81
N ASN A 220 -20.78 23.94 -8.17
CA ASN A 220 -20.17 25.22 -8.52
C ASN A 220 -18.64 25.12 -8.50
N GLY A 221 -17.96 26.18 -8.98
CA GLY A 221 -16.50 26.19 -9.16
C GLY A 221 -16.03 25.53 -10.45
N THR A 222 -14.72 25.50 -10.67
CA THR A 222 -14.08 24.78 -11.79
C THR A 222 -13.41 23.51 -11.29
N ASN A 223 -12.53 23.67 -10.31
CA ASN A 223 -11.86 22.63 -9.53
C ASN A 223 -12.11 22.91 -8.05
N ASN A 224 -12.36 21.86 -7.27
CA ASN A 224 -12.68 21.96 -5.85
C ASN A 224 -11.86 20.94 -5.08
N ILE A 225 -10.85 21.41 -4.35
CA ILE A 225 -10.08 20.56 -3.45
C ILE A 225 -10.92 20.27 -2.22
N ASN A 226 -11.25 19.00 -2.04
CA ASN A 226 -12.06 18.50 -0.93
C ASN A 226 -11.25 17.46 -0.18
N GLN A 227 -11.27 17.55 1.15
CA GLN A 227 -10.68 16.55 2.03
C GLN A 227 -11.78 15.93 2.89
N ALA A 228 -11.81 14.60 2.96
CA ALA A 228 -12.72 13.86 3.80
C ALA A 228 -11.94 12.97 4.78
N GLN A 229 -12.46 12.83 5.98
CA GLN A 229 -12.04 11.86 6.98
C GLN A 229 -13.28 11.44 7.76
N PHE A 230 -13.39 10.15 8.06
CA PHE A 230 -14.35 9.68 9.04
C PHE A 230 -13.65 9.61 10.40
N ILE A 231 -14.31 10.10 11.44
CA ILE A 231 -13.82 10.06 12.82
C ILE A 231 -14.85 9.33 13.65
N TYR A 232 -14.49 8.17 14.19
CA TYR A 232 -15.31 7.43 15.12
C TYR A 232 -15.12 8.00 16.52
N ALA A 233 -15.94 8.99 16.85
CA ALA A 233 -16.00 9.55 18.18
C ALA A 233 -17.42 9.43 18.74
N THR A 234 -17.54 9.27 20.06
CA THR A 234 -18.81 9.47 20.73
C THR A 234 -19.30 10.88 20.41
N PRO A 235 -20.48 11.04 19.79
CA PRO A 235 -21.02 12.37 19.53
C PRO A 235 -21.08 13.15 20.84
N PRO A 236 -20.85 14.47 20.82
CA PRO A 236 -21.11 15.31 21.99
C PRO A 236 -22.51 15.00 22.53
N ASN A 237 -22.61 14.79 23.85
CA ASN A 237 -23.90 14.59 24.49
C ASN A 237 -24.77 15.84 24.26
N HIS A 238 -25.78 15.73 23.41
CA HIS A 238 -26.67 16.81 23.04
C HIS A 238 -27.68 17.16 24.15
N LEU A 239 -27.60 16.51 25.32
CA LEU A 239 -28.36 16.90 26.51
C LEU A 239 -27.96 18.28 27.07
N ASN A 240 -26.89 18.90 26.54
CA ASN A 240 -26.50 20.30 26.80
C ASN A 240 -26.68 21.24 25.59
N VAL A 241 -27.33 20.79 24.49
CA VAL A 241 -27.77 21.73 23.45
C VAL A 241 -28.98 22.45 24.01
N ASP A 242 -28.79 23.66 24.52
CA ASP A 242 -29.90 24.55 24.82
C ASP A 242 -30.58 24.93 23.50
N VAL A 243 -31.56 24.12 23.11
CA VAL A 243 -32.39 24.34 21.90
C VAL A 243 -33.12 25.68 21.94
N ASN A 244 -33.18 26.36 23.09
CA ASN A 244 -33.75 27.71 23.20
C ASN A 244 -32.74 28.82 22.86
N ASN A 245 -31.44 28.51 22.73
CA ASN A 245 -30.38 29.47 22.40
C ASN A 245 -29.67 29.18 21.07
N VAL A 246 -30.23 28.30 20.24
CA VAL A 246 -29.78 28.13 18.85
C VAL A 246 -30.32 29.31 18.04
N ASN A 247 -29.64 30.45 18.14
CA ASN A 247 -29.88 31.57 17.25
C ASN A 247 -29.39 31.20 15.85
N SER A 248 -30.32 30.96 14.93
CA SER A 248 -30.03 30.99 13.50
C SER A 248 -29.70 32.44 13.12
N THR A 249 -28.43 32.72 12.85
CA THR A 249 -28.00 33.93 12.11
C THR A 249 -27.92 33.60 10.63
#